data_AF-A0AAQ4S1P7-F1
#
_entry.id   AF-A0AAQ4S1P7-F1
#
_cell.length_a   1.000
_cell.length_b   1.000
_cell.length_c   1.000
_cell.angle_alpha   90.00
_cell.angle_beta   90.00
_cell.angle_gamma   90.00
#
_symmetry.space_group_name_H-M   'P 1'
#
loop_
_entity.id
_entity.type
_entity.pdbx_description
1 polymer ?
#
loop_
_entity_poly.entity_id
_entity_poly.type
_entity_poly.pdbx_seq_one_letter_code
_entity_poly.pdbx_strand_id
1 'polypeptide(L)'
;MRGSVCRPVAVQQASGEEESMIPQSSTPRPRRCGYCLLQQPMRAKHCQTCQRCVRRFDHHCPWMENCVGERNHRWFLVYLLVQLLALLWALRVALSGLAPGASWDLWLRANCFLLAALAVLGVFSAVVLLLLGVHLYLASVNCTTWEFVSRHRVSYLKNRADERSPFDRGLLCNLWDFFCACGAAARDAGVPNSV
;
A
#
# COMPACT_ATOMS: atom_id res chain seq x y z
N MET A 1 -52.95 -30.36 57.58
CA MET A 1 -52.50 -31.75 57.33
C MET A 1 -51.24 -31.69 56.49
N ARG A 2 -50.13 -32.11 57.10
CA ARG A 2 -48.93 -32.78 56.56
C ARG A 2 -48.46 -32.38 55.15
N GLY A 3 -47.31 -31.70 55.13
CA GLY A 3 -46.44 -31.63 53.96
C GLY A 3 -45.94 -33.01 53.55
N SER A 4 -45.87 -33.21 52.24
CA SER A 4 -45.30 -34.37 51.58
C SER A 4 -43.94 -34.00 51.02
N VAL A 5 -42.92 -34.52 51.70
CA VAL A 5 -41.53 -34.59 51.28
C VAL A 5 -41.44 -35.47 50.04
N CYS A 6 -40.91 -34.97 48.93
CA CYS A 6 -40.35 -35.80 47.86
C CYS A 6 -38.82 -35.72 47.94
N ARG A 7 -38.20 -36.90 48.13
CA ARG A 7 -36.75 -37.13 48.22
C ARG A 7 -36.06 -36.87 46.87
N PRO A 8 -34.78 -36.49 46.87
CA PRO A 8 -34.03 -36.30 45.63
C PRO A 8 -33.69 -37.66 45.00
N VAL A 9 -33.88 -37.77 43.68
CA VAL A 9 -33.31 -38.86 42.87
C VAL A 9 -31.95 -38.35 42.37
N ALA A 10 -30.87 -38.96 42.86
CA ALA A 10 -29.54 -38.77 42.30
C ALA A 10 -29.30 -39.84 41.24
N VAL A 11 -29.19 -39.47 39.96
CA VAL A 11 -28.54 -40.30 38.93
C VAL A 11 -27.86 -39.40 37.88
N GLN A 12 -26.53 -39.44 37.95
CA GLN A 12 -25.51 -39.38 36.90
C GLN A 12 -25.38 -38.14 35.98
N GLN A 13 -24.22 -37.50 36.11
CA GLN A 13 -23.55 -36.72 35.08
C GLN A 13 -23.47 -37.51 33.77
N ALA A 14 -24.09 -36.99 32.73
CA ALA A 14 -23.71 -37.25 31.35
C ALA A 14 -23.36 -35.90 30.72
N SER A 15 -22.08 -35.77 30.38
CA SER A 15 -21.46 -34.66 29.65
C SER A 15 -22.27 -34.32 28.41
N GLY A 16 -22.87 -33.13 28.42
CA GLY A 16 -23.64 -32.59 27.32
C GLY A 16 -23.34 -31.11 27.16
N GLU A 17 -22.07 -30.78 26.95
CA GLU A 17 -21.68 -29.52 26.34
C GLU A 17 -21.10 -29.88 24.98
N GLU A 18 -22.00 -30.13 24.05
CA GLU A 18 -21.71 -29.92 22.65
C GLU A 18 -21.47 -28.42 22.52
N GLU A 19 -20.24 -28.00 22.85
CA GLU A 19 -19.74 -26.67 22.57
C GLU A 19 -19.74 -26.56 21.05
N SER A 20 -20.90 -26.10 20.56
CA SER A 20 -21.16 -25.82 19.18
C SER A 20 -19.98 -24.96 18.72
N MET A 21 -19.13 -25.56 17.88
CA MET A 21 -18.07 -24.83 17.19
C MET A 21 -18.76 -23.73 16.41
N ILE A 22 -18.81 -22.53 16.99
CA ILE A 22 -19.14 -21.32 16.25
C ILE A 22 -18.14 -21.31 15.10
N PRO A 23 -18.59 -21.36 13.83
CA PRO A 23 -17.67 -21.29 12.71
C PRO A 23 -16.86 -20.02 12.92
N GLN A 24 -15.55 -20.15 13.09
CA GLN A 24 -14.70 -18.99 13.21
C GLN A 24 -14.88 -18.20 11.93
N SER A 25 -15.58 -17.06 12.03
CA SER A 25 -15.78 -16.15 10.93
C SER A 25 -14.39 -15.85 10.36
N SER A 26 -14.15 -16.30 9.13
CA SER A 26 -12.88 -16.17 8.41
C SER A 26 -12.48 -14.72 8.13
N THR A 27 -13.29 -13.76 8.56
CA THR A 27 -13.03 -12.32 8.49
C THR A 27 -12.03 -11.90 9.57
N PRO A 28 -10.85 -11.40 9.20
CA PRO A 28 -9.90 -10.85 10.17
C PRO A 28 -10.55 -9.74 10.99
N ARG A 29 -10.52 -9.84 12.33
CA ARG A 29 -11.09 -8.81 13.21
C ARG A 29 -10.40 -7.45 12.95
N PRO A 30 -11.16 -6.35 12.81
CA PRO A 30 -10.58 -5.01 12.67
C PRO A 30 -9.63 -4.71 13.83
N ARG A 31 -8.45 -4.17 13.53
CA ARG A 31 -7.48 -3.77 14.57
C ARG A 31 -7.85 -2.39 15.08
N ARG A 32 -7.71 -2.14 16.38
CA ARG A 32 -7.89 -0.79 16.93
C ARG A 32 -6.57 -0.02 16.86
N CYS A 33 -6.61 1.24 16.41
CA CYS A 33 -5.46 2.13 16.47
C CYS A 33 -5.30 2.68 17.89
N GLY A 34 -4.11 2.52 18.49
CA GLY A 34 -3.82 3.08 19.82
C GLY A 34 -3.74 4.62 19.85
N TYR A 35 -3.37 5.26 18.72
CA TYR A 35 -3.23 6.71 18.63
C TYR A 35 -4.55 7.40 18.29
N CYS A 36 -5.22 6.96 17.22
CA CYS A 36 -6.47 7.57 16.75
C CYS A 36 -7.71 7.04 17.48
N LEU A 37 -7.57 6.02 18.33
CA LEU A 37 -8.65 5.35 19.08
C LEU A 37 -9.79 4.73 18.25
N LEU A 38 -9.68 4.74 16.92
CA LEU A 38 -10.64 4.17 15.96
C LEU A 38 -10.33 2.71 15.59
N GLN A 39 -11.35 2.01 15.08
CA GLN A 39 -11.17 0.72 14.43
C GLN A 39 -10.59 0.91 13.02
N GLN A 40 -9.40 0.36 12.78
CA GLN A 40 -8.73 0.41 11.49
C GLN A 40 -9.39 -0.58 10.53
N PRO A 41 -9.87 -0.12 9.36
CA PRO A 41 -10.26 -1.01 8.28
C PRO A 41 -9.10 -1.94 7.88
N MET A 42 -9.43 -3.03 7.18
CA MET A 42 -8.41 -3.90 6.60
C MET A 42 -7.45 -3.07 5.72
N ARG A 43 -6.16 -3.41 5.75
CA ARG A 43 -5.08 -2.70 5.02
C ARG A 43 -4.84 -1.24 5.46
N ALA A 44 -5.52 -0.73 6.49
CA ALA A 44 -5.23 0.59 7.04
C ALA A 44 -4.07 0.55 8.05
N LYS A 45 -3.31 1.65 8.11
CA LYS A 45 -2.18 1.82 9.06
C LYS A 45 -2.11 3.26 9.55
N HIS A 46 -1.71 3.44 10.80
CA HIS A 46 -1.38 4.75 11.35
C HIS A 46 0.01 5.19 10.86
N CYS A 47 0.10 6.39 10.30
CA CYS A 47 1.36 7.05 10.00
C CYS A 47 1.66 8.04 11.13
N GLN A 48 2.79 7.83 11.83
CA GLN A 48 3.22 8.74 12.88
C GLN A 48 3.65 10.11 12.32
N THR A 49 4.21 10.18 11.12
CA THR A 49 4.57 11.49 10.52
C THR A 49 3.33 12.33 10.22
N CYS A 50 2.31 11.74 9.58
CA CYS A 50 1.06 12.44 9.26
C CYS A 50 0.02 12.43 10.40
N GLN A 51 0.31 11.78 11.54
CA GLN A 51 -0.57 11.69 12.71
C GLN A 51 -2.00 11.20 12.41
N ARG A 52 -2.18 10.32 11.42
CA ARG A 52 -3.49 9.82 11.00
C ARG A 52 -3.48 8.39 10.50
N CYS A 53 -4.63 7.73 10.58
CA CYS A 53 -4.83 6.43 9.94
C CYS A 53 -5.13 6.61 8.46
N VAL A 54 -4.40 5.89 7.62
CA VAL A 54 -4.55 5.93 6.17
C VAL A 54 -5.07 4.58 5.68
N ARG A 55 -6.20 4.60 4.95
CA ARG A 55 -6.77 3.40 4.31
C ARG A 55 -5.88 2.93 3.16
N ARG A 56 -5.78 1.61 2.97
CA ARG A 56 -4.89 0.95 2.00
C ARG A 56 -3.51 1.63 1.98
N PHE A 57 -2.89 1.74 3.16
CA PHE A 57 -1.64 2.47 3.33
C PHE A 57 -0.53 1.84 2.49
N ASP A 58 0.15 2.66 1.69
CA ASP A 58 1.30 2.23 0.90
C ASP A 58 2.60 2.62 1.58
N HIS A 59 2.85 3.93 1.71
CA HIS A 59 3.99 4.49 2.41
C HIS A 59 3.74 5.95 2.78
N HIS A 60 4.62 6.52 3.61
CA HIS A 60 4.73 7.97 3.75
C HIS A 60 5.83 8.43 2.79
N CYS A 61 5.51 9.35 1.89
CA CYS A 61 6.44 9.86 0.89
C CYS A 61 6.95 11.25 1.32
N PRO A 62 8.24 11.39 1.68
CA PRO A 62 8.79 12.71 2.03
C PRO A 62 8.70 13.70 0.87
N TRP A 63 8.87 13.24 -0.37
CA TRP A 63 8.81 14.10 -1.56
C TRP A 63 7.46 14.77 -1.80
N MET A 64 6.37 14.22 -1.25
CA MET A 64 5.04 14.81 -1.31
C MET A 64 4.58 15.35 0.05
N GLU A 65 5.43 15.23 1.08
CA GLU A 65 5.10 15.52 2.48
C GLU A 65 3.74 14.94 2.91
N ASN A 66 3.43 13.74 2.41
CA ASN A 66 2.11 13.12 2.58
C ASN A 66 2.17 11.60 2.45
N CYS A 67 1.17 10.93 3.02
CA CYS A 67 0.99 9.49 2.82
C CYS A 67 0.42 9.17 1.44
N VAL A 68 0.93 8.10 0.85
CA VAL A 68 0.33 7.40 -0.29
C VAL A 68 -0.57 6.30 0.25
N GLY A 69 -1.83 6.31 -0.18
CA GLY A 69 -2.83 5.32 0.21
C GLY A 69 -4.06 5.37 -0.70
N GLU A 70 -5.18 4.81 -0.27
CA GLU A 70 -6.36 4.55 -1.10
C GLU A 70 -6.80 5.74 -1.99
N ARG A 71 -6.84 6.95 -1.43
CA ARG A 71 -7.38 8.14 -2.12
C ARG A 71 -6.42 8.76 -3.14
N ASN A 72 -5.12 8.53 -3.03
CA ASN A 72 -4.11 9.19 -3.86
C ASN A 72 -3.09 8.24 -4.51
N HIS A 73 -3.18 6.93 -4.31
CA HIS A 73 -2.22 5.96 -4.87
C HIS A 73 -2.11 6.07 -6.41
N ARG A 74 -3.25 6.23 -7.11
CA ARG A 74 -3.26 6.45 -8.56
C ARG A 74 -2.57 7.74 -8.98
N TRP A 75 -2.77 8.80 -8.22
CA TRP A 75 -2.15 10.10 -8.48
C TRP A 75 -0.65 10.07 -8.24
N PHE A 76 -0.18 9.25 -7.30
CA PHE A 76 1.24 8.99 -7.12
C PHE A 76 1.87 8.30 -8.33
N LEU A 77 1.20 7.30 -8.95
CA LEU A 77 1.70 6.71 -10.20
C LEU A 77 1.72 7.72 -11.35
N VAL A 78 0.71 8.57 -11.48
CA VAL A 78 0.69 9.65 -12.47
C VAL A 78 1.83 10.64 -12.22
N TYR A 79 2.08 11.00 -10.96
CA TYR A 79 3.21 11.84 -10.55
C TYR A 79 4.55 11.22 -10.98
N LEU A 80 4.78 9.93 -10.72
CA LEU A 80 6.01 9.25 -11.16
C LEU A 80 6.16 9.23 -12.68
N LEU A 81 5.07 9.00 -13.41
CA LEU A 81 5.09 9.02 -14.88
C LEU A 81 5.43 10.42 -15.42
N VAL A 82 4.76 11.45 -14.91
CA VAL A 82 5.04 12.85 -15.32
C VAL A 82 6.47 13.25 -14.96
N GLN A 83 6.95 12.86 -13.78
CA GLN A 83 8.33 13.10 -13.35
C GLN A 83 9.34 12.43 -14.29
N LEU A 84 9.09 11.18 -14.70
CA LEU A 84 9.93 10.49 -15.66
C LEU A 84 9.95 11.21 -17.02
N LEU A 85 8.78 11.60 -17.54
CA LEU A 85 8.69 12.31 -18.81
C LEU A 85 9.42 13.66 -18.76
N ALA A 86 9.30 14.41 -17.65
CA ALA A 86 10.02 15.66 -17.45
C ALA A 86 11.54 15.46 -17.42
N LEU A 87 12.02 14.41 -16.73
CA LEU A 87 13.45 14.07 -16.68
C LEU A 87 14.00 13.65 -18.04
N LEU A 88 13.26 12.82 -18.80
CA LEU A 88 13.64 12.42 -20.15
C LEU A 88 13.68 13.61 -21.12
N TRP A 89 12.72 14.52 -20.98
CA TRP A 89 12.71 15.76 -21.76
C TRP A 89 13.91 16.65 -21.42
N ALA A 90 14.21 16.84 -20.13
CA ALA A 90 15.40 17.56 -19.68
C ALA A 90 16.69 16.92 -20.18
N LEU A 91 16.79 15.59 -20.17
CA LEU A 91 17.94 14.85 -20.72
C LEU A 91 18.11 15.12 -22.21
N ARG A 92 17.02 15.10 -22.99
CA ARG A 92 17.03 15.43 -24.42
C ARG A 92 17.47 16.86 -24.68
N VAL A 93 16.99 17.82 -23.89
CA VAL A 93 17.41 19.22 -23.98
C VAL A 93 18.90 19.36 -23.66
N ALA A 94 19.36 18.75 -22.57
CA ALA A 94 20.77 18.77 -22.19
C ALA A 94 21.68 18.15 -23.26
N LEU A 95 21.30 17.01 -23.85
CA LEU A 95 22.05 16.38 -24.94
C LEU A 95 22.14 17.28 -26.17
N SER A 96 21.07 18.02 -26.49
CA SER A 96 21.06 18.96 -27.63
C SER A 96 21.98 20.17 -27.44
N GLY A 97 22.40 20.46 -26.20
CA GLY A 97 23.30 21.56 -25.86
C GLY A 97 24.79 21.22 -25.95
N LEU A 98 25.15 19.97 -26.30
CA LEU A 98 26.56 19.57 -26.41
C LEU A 98 27.23 20.32 -27.57
N ALA A 99 28.28 21.06 -27.26
CA ALA A 99 29.07 21.78 -28.25
C ALA A 99 30.17 20.89 -28.83
N PRO A 100 30.45 20.95 -30.15
CA PRO A 100 31.60 20.28 -30.74
C PRO A 100 32.90 20.91 -30.24
N GLY A 101 33.98 20.13 -30.20
CA GLY A 101 35.31 20.61 -29.82
C GLY A 101 36.38 20.06 -30.73
N ALA A 102 37.42 20.86 -30.99
CA ALA A 102 38.52 20.48 -31.89
C ALA A 102 39.46 19.42 -31.30
N SER A 103 39.50 19.29 -29.98
CA SER A 103 40.24 18.27 -29.25
C SER A 103 39.44 17.80 -28.03
N TRP A 104 39.78 16.61 -27.51
CA TRP A 104 39.13 16.04 -26.33
C TRP A 104 39.17 16.98 -25.12
N ASP A 105 40.30 17.64 -24.85
CA ASP A 105 40.43 18.52 -23.69
C ASP A 105 39.60 19.80 -23.81
N LEU A 106 39.46 20.35 -25.03
CA LEU A 106 38.65 21.54 -25.26
C LEU A 106 37.16 21.19 -25.23
N TRP A 107 36.78 20.04 -25.82
CA TRP A 107 35.42 19.52 -25.76
C TRP A 107 34.98 19.24 -24.31
N LEU A 108 35.83 18.58 -23.52
CA LEU A 108 35.51 18.26 -22.14
C LEU A 108 35.39 19.54 -21.30
N ARG A 109 36.29 20.51 -21.46
CA ARG A 109 36.20 21.80 -20.76
C ARG A 109 34.96 22.60 -21.16
N ALA A 110 34.58 22.59 -22.44
CA ALA A 110 33.38 23.28 -22.93
C ALA A 110 32.08 22.64 -22.42
N ASN A 111 32.07 21.32 -22.23
CA ASN A 111 30.87 20.57 -21.88
C ASN A 111 30.84 20.05 -20.44
N CYS A 112 31.85 20.32 -19.60
CA CYS A 112 31.99 19.66 -18.29
C CYS A 112 30.77 19.83 -17.37
N PHE A 113 30.22 21.05 -17.28
CA PHE A 113 29.02 21.32 -16.50
C PHE A 113 27.79 20.59 -17.07
N LEU A 114 27.68 20.52 -18.39
CA LEU A 114 26.59 19.85 -19.07
C LEU A 114 26.67 18.32 -18.89
N LEU A 115 27.88 17.75 -18.92
CA LEU A 115 28.13 16.34 -18.63
C LEU A 115 27.80 15.99 -17.18
N ALA A 116 28.16 16.86 -16.23
CA ALA A 116 27.76 16.70 -14.83
C ALA A 116 26.23 16.73 -14.68
N ALA A 117 25.55 17.69 -15.33
CA ALA A 117 24.10 17.76 -15.34
C ALA A 117 23.46 16.52 -15.98
N LEU A 118 23.98 16.04 -17.12
CA LEU A 118 23.55 14.80 -17.78
C LEU A 118 23.70 13.58 -16.87
N ALA A 119 24.81 13.47 -16.14
CA ALA A 119 25.03 12.38 -15.19
C ALA A 119 23.98 12.40 -14.06
N VAL A 120 23.75 13.58 -13.47
CA VAL A 120 22.73 13.75 -12.42
C VAL A 120 21.33 13.42 -12.96
N LEU A 121 20.93 14.00 -14.09
CA LEU A 121 19.64 13.73 -14.73
C LEU A 121 19.48 12.24 -15.07
N GLY A 122 20.54 11.58 -15.55
CA GLY A 122 20.55 10.16 -15.85
C GLY A 122 20.29 9.30 -14.60
N VAL A 123 20.98 9.59 -13.49
CA VAL A 123 20.76 8.88 -12.22
C VAL A 123 19.33 9.06 -11.71
N PHE A 124 18.82 10.31 -11.67
CA PHE A 124 17.45 10.56 -11.25
C PHE A 124 16.42 9.89 -12.17
N SER A 125 16.65 9.89 -13.48
CA SER A 125 15.78 9.19 -14.44
C SER A 125 15.73 7.69 -14.16
N ALA A 126 16.89 7.06 -13.91
CA ALA A 126 16.97 5.64 -13.61
C ALA A 126 16.25 5.29 -12.30
N VAL A 127 16.42 6.10 -11.24
CA VAL A 127 15.73 5.93 -9.96
C VAL A 127 14.21 6.02 -10.13
N VAL A 128 13.72 7.06 -10.83
CA VAL A 128 12.28 7.24 -11.04
C VAL A 128 11.70 6.14 -11.92
N LEU A 129 12.43 5.69 -12.95
CA LEU A 129 12.02 4.57 -13.80
C LEU A 129 11.87 3.28 -12.98
N LEU A 130 12.85 2.96 -12.13
CA LEU A 130 12.80 1.78 -11.27
C LEU A 130 11.64 1.86 -10.28
N LEU A 131 11.45 3.03 -9.65
CA LEU A 131 10.35 3.26 -8.71
C LEU A 131 8.99 3.09 -9.41
N LEU A 132 8.81 3.68 -10.59
CA LEU A 132 7.61 3.52 -11.39
C LEU A 132 7.37 2.04 -11.76
N GLY A 133 8.41 1.32 -12.19
CA GLY A 133 8.33 -0.10 -12.52
C GLY A 133 7.90 -0.96 -11.32
N VAL A 134 8.49 -0.74 -10.15
CA VAL A 134 8.12 -1.45 -8.92
C VAL A 134 6.67 -1.16 -8.53
N HIS A 135 6.23 0.11 -8.55
CA HIS A 135 4.85 0.42 -8.17
C HIS A 135 3.82 -0.06 -9.21
N LEU A 136 4.16 -0.10 -10.50
CA LEU A 136 3.33 -0.74 -11.53
C LEU A 136 3.22 -2.25 -11.30
N TYR A 137 4.33 -2.91 -10.95
CA TYR A 137 4.30 -4.32 -10.55
C TYR A 137 3.40 -4.54 -9.32
N LEU A 138 3.57 -3.76 -8.26
CA LEU A 138 2.75 -3.87 -7.04
C LEU A 138 1.26 -3.62 -7.32
N ALA A 139 0.94 -2.63 -8.16
CA ALA A 139 -0.43 -2.38 -8.61
C ALA A 139 -0.99 -3.60 -9.38
N SER A 140 -0.18 -4.22 -10.25
CA SER A 140 -0.57 -5.39 -11.05
C SER A 140 -0.89 -6.64 -10.25
N VAL A 141 -0.37 -6.76 -9.01
CA VAL A 141 -0.65 -7.88 -8.08
C VAL A 141 -1.50 -7.44 -6.87
N ASN A 142 -2.11 -6.24 -6.94
CA ASN A 142 -2.90 -5.63 -5.86
C ASN A 142 -2.23 -5.70 -4.47
N CYS A 143 -0.94 -5.41 -4.44
CA CYS A 143 -0.15 -5.35 -3.22
C CYS A 143 0.29 -3.89 -2.99
N THR A 144 0.32 -3.45 -1.74
CA THR A 144 0.95 -2.18 -1.36
C THR A 144 2.43 -2.42 -1.01
N THR A 145 3.25 -1.38 -1.11
CA THR A 145 4.66 -1.42 -0.68
C THR A 145 4.77 -1.87 0.79
N TRP A 146 3.86 -1.39 1.65
CA TRP A 146 3.81 -1.83 3.04
C TRP A 146 3.53 -3.32 3.19
N GLU A 147 2.56 -3.86 2.45
CA GLU A 147 2.25 -5.29 2.46
C GLU A 147 3.41 -6.14 1.97
N PHE A 148 4.09 -5.69 0.91
CA PHE A 148 5.24 -6.38 0.33
C PHE A 148 6.45 -6.37 1.28
N VAL A 149 6.89 -5.19 1.72
CA VAL A 149 8.12 -5.04 2.54
C VAL A 149 7.91 -5.52 3.97
N SER A 150 6.70 -5.38 4.51
CA SER A 150 6.41 -5.63 5.93
C SER A 150 5.43 -6.77 6.15
N ARG A 151 5.44 -7.76 5.26
CA ARG A 151 4.55 -8.93 5.29
C ARG A 151 4.40 -9.54 6.69
N HIS A 152 5.51 -9.78 7.38
CA HIS A 152 5.55 -10.38 8.73
C HIS A 152 4.89 -9.51 9.82
N ARG A 153 4.75 -8.19 9.59
CA ARG A 153 4.09 -7.23 10.51
C ARG A 153 2.59 -7.07 10.21
N VAL A 154 2.13 -7.58 9.07
CA VAL A 154 0.74 -7.44 8.63
C VAL A 154 -0.08 -8.63 9.12
N SER A 155 -1.08 -8.37 9.96
CA SER A 155 -1.82 -9.41 10.70
C SER A 155 -2.49 -10.47 9.82
N TYR A 156 -2.96 -10.09 8.64
CA TYR A 156 -3.60 -11.01 7.68
C TYR A 156 -2.62 -11.65 6.68
N LEU A 157 -1.34 -11.27 6.68
CA LEU A 157 -0.31 -11.85 5.80
C LEU A 157 0.70 -12.71 6.56
N LYS A 158 1.01 -12.38 7.83
CA LYS A 158 2.08 -13.00 8.61
C LYS A 158 2.00 -14.53 8.75
N ASN A 159 0.80 -15.11 8.67
CA ASN A 159 0.56 -16.55 8.85
C ASN A 159 0.13 -17.24 7.54
N ARG A 160 0.22 -16.56 6.38
CA ARG A 160 -0.16 -17.17 5.09
C ARG A 160 1.06 -17.85 4.47
N ALA A 161 0.91 -19.13 4.12
CA ALA A 161 1.93 -19.89 3.39
C ALA A 161 2.05 -19.48 1.92
N ASP A 162 0.97 -19.00 1.31
CA ASP A 162 0.98 -18.45 -0.05
C ASP A 162 1.56 -17.03 -0.04
N GLU A 163 2.64 -16.83 -0.80
CA GLU A 163 3.31 -15.55 -0.97
C GLU A 163 2.53 -14.55 -1.84
N ARG A 164 1.53 -15.01 -2.61
CA ARG A 164 0.69 -14.12 -3.41
C ARG A 164 -0.20 -13.23 -2.54
N SER A 165 -0.49 -12.04 -3.06
CA SER A 165 -1.44 -11.12 -2.43
C SER A 165 -2.83 -11.79 -2.39
N PRO A 166 -3.52 -11.81 -1.24
CA PRO A 166 -4.89 -12.32 -1.15
C PRO A 166 -5.89 -11.46 -1.94
N PHE A 167 -5.48 -10.28 -2.40
CA PHE A 167 -6.30 -9.35 -3.16
C PHE A 167 -6.04 -9.41 -4.67
N ASP A 168 -5.13 -10.28 -5.12
CA ASP A 168 -4.81 -10.47 -6.53
C ASP A 168 -5.98 -11.15 -7.26
N ARG A 169 -6.54 -10.45 -8.26
CA ARG A 169 -7.61 -10.94 -9.15
C ARG A 169 -7.14 -11.13 -10.60
N GLY A 170 -5.83 -11.16 -10.82
CA GLY A 170 -5.20 -11.17 -12.14
C GLY A 170 -4.89 -9.76 -12.66
N LEU A 171 -3.89 -9.69 -13.55
CA LEU A 171 -3.29 -8.45 -14.05
C LEU A 171 -4.32 -7.41 -14.51
N LEU A 172 -5.21 -7.79 -15.44
CA LEU A 172 -6.17 -6.85 -16.04
C LEU A 172 -7.19 -6.37 -15.02
N CYS A 173 -7.73 -7.27 -14.19
CA CYS A 173 -8.68 -6.92 -13.13
C CYS A 173 -8.04 -5.95 -12.13
N ASN A 174 -6.84 -6.26 -11.66
CA ASN A 174 -6.14 -5.43 -10.67
C ASN A 174 -5.83 -4.03 -11.21
N LEU A 175 -5.35 -3.92 -12.45
CA LEU A 175 -5.09 -2.62 -13.07
C LEU A 175 -6.38 -1.85 -13.33
N TRP A 176 -7.45 -2.53 -13.76
CA TRP A 176 -8.77 -1.91 -13.92
C TRP A 176 -9.31 -1.37 -12.59
N ASP A 177 -9.25 -2.15 -11.52
CA ASP A 177 -9.66 -1.71 -10.20
C ASP A 177 -8.82 -0.53 -9.69
N PHE A 178 -7.52 -0.55 -9.97
CA PHE A 178 -6.61 0.47 -9.49
C PHE A 178 -6.81 1.82 -10.21
N PHE A 179 -6.98 1.81 -11.53
CA PHE A 179 -7.06 3.03 -12.35
C PHE A 179 -8.50 3.47 -12.62
N CYS A 180 -9.43 2.53 -12.84
CA CYS A 180 -10.76 2.80 -13.38
C CYS A 180 -11.88 2.70 -12.34
N ALA A 181 -11.72 1.92 -11.26
CA ALA A 181 -12.76 1.84 -10.24
C ALA A 181 -12.81 3.14 -9.41
N CYS A 182 -13.64 4.07 -9.86
CA CYS A 182 -14.02 5.24 -9.07
C CYS A 182 -14.92 4.78 -7.92
N GLY A 183 -14.35 4.63 -6.72
CA GLY A 183 -15.14 4.69 -5.48
C GLY A 183 -16.17 3.57 -5.26
N ALA A 184 -15.78 2.30 -5.33
CA ALA A 184 -16.51 1.26 -4.57
C ALA A 184 -16.50 1.55 -3.04
N ALA A 185 -15.68 2.51 -2.60
CA ALA A 185 -15.70 3.08 -1.25
C ALA A 185 -16.95 3.93 -0.92
N ALA A 186 -17.80 4.29 -1.90
CA ALA A 186 -19.06 5.00 -1.64
C ALA A 186 -20.21 4.08 -1.20
N ARG A 187 -20.09 2.75 -1.36
CA ARG A 187 -21.17 1.81 -1.01
C ARG A 187 -21.10 1.27 0.43
N ASP A 188 -19.95 1.38 1.09
CA ASP A 188 -19.76 0.91 2.48
C ASP A 188 -19.59 2.07 3.49
N ALA A 189 -19.73 3.33 3.06
CA ALA A 189 -19.53 4.48 3.93
C ALA A 189 -20.85 4.94 4.58
N GLY A 190 -21.33 4.14 5.53
CA GLY A 190 -22.13 4.64 6.67
C GLY A 190 -21.27 5.34 7.74
N VAL A 191 -20.05 5.77 7.38
CA VAL A 191 -19.12 6.44 8.29
C VAL A 191 -18.97 7.89 7.82
N PRO A 192 -19.41 8.89 8.61
CA PRO A 192 -19.28 10.28 8.23
C PRO A 192 -17.80 10.63 8.04
N ASN A 193 -17.52 11.47 7.04
CA ASN A 193 -16.20 12.04 6.78
C ASN A 193 -15.69 12.76 8.03
N SER A 194 -14.84 12.11 8.81
CA SER A 194 -13.96 12.78 9.76
C SER A 194 -12.63 13.05 9.05
N VAL A 195 -12.36 14.35 8.87
CA VAL A 195 -11.14 15.07 8.50
C VAL A 195 -9.84 14.25 8.54
#